data_AF-A0A0F8YNK1-F1
#
_entry.id   AF-A0A0F8YNK1-F1
#
_cell.length_a   1.000
_cell.length_b   1.000
_cell.length_c   1.000
_cell.angle_alpha   90.00
_cell.angle_beta   90.00
_cell.angle_gamma   90.00
#
_symmetry.space_group_name_H-M   'P 1'
#
loop_
_entity.id
_entity.type
_entity.pdbx_description
1 polymer ?
#
loop_
_entity_poly.entity_id
_entity_poly.type
_entity_poly.pdbx_seq_one_letter_code
_entity_poly.pdbx_strand_id
1 'polypeptide(L)'
;MSVEENKALMQRFYDEVINQGNLDNIEEFVNADIVENNPAAKDIAPGLEGFVQELSYVRSAFPDVHMEIKDIIGEGEKVAYILSFTGTHQGEFWGVEPTGNKIDTIIINYM
;
A
#
# COMPACT_ATOMS: atom_id res chain seq x y z
N MET A 1 19.05 1.98 8.32
CA MET A 1 19.26 2.07 6.86
C MET A 1 19.46 3.54 6.51
N SER A 2 20.15 3.84 5.43
CA SER A 2 20.24 5.20 4.88
C SER A 2 18.91 5.61 4.26
N VAL A 3 18.68 6.92 4.10
CA VAL A 3 17.47 7.44 3.44
C VAL A 3 17.30 6.87 2.03
N GLU A 4 18.38 6.67 1.29
CA GLU A 4 18.34 6.12 -0.07
C GLU A 4 18.01 4.61 -0.07
N GLU A 5 18.48 3.87 0.93
CA GLU A 5 18.07 2.47 1.14
C GLU A 5 16.57 2.38 1.48
N ASN A 6 16.04 3.30 2.30
CA ASN A 6 14.61 3.33 2.63
C ASN A 6 13.75 3.64 1.40
N LYS A 7 14.18 4.58 0.55
CA LYS A 7 13.50 4.88 -0.72
C LYS A 7 13.49 3.67 -1.65
N ALA A 8 14.63 2.99 -1.79
CA ALA A 8 14.75 1.79 -2.61
C ALA A 8 13.88 0.63 -2.07
N LEU A 9 13.82 0.48 -0.74
CA LEU A 9 12.96 -0.51 -0.09
C LEU A 9 11.48 -0.24 -0.41
N MET A 10 11.04 1.01 -0.35
CA MET A 10 9.65 1.37 -0.67
C MET A 10 9.31 1.15 -2.15
N GLN A 11 10.24 1.45 -3.07
CA GLN A 11 10.03 1.15 -4.49
C GLN A 11 9.79 -0.35 -4.71
N ARG A 12 10.65 -1.19 -4.12
CA ARG A 12 10.49 -2.65 -4.17
C ARG A 12 9.21 -3.11 -3.51
N PHE A 13 8.81 -2.52 -2.38
CA PHE A 13 7.55 -2.85 -1.72
C PHE A 13 6.35 -2.63 -2.67
N TYR A 14 6.28 -1.47 -3.33
CA TYR A 14 5.19 -1.21 -4.27
C TYR A 14 5.24 -2.14 -5.49
N ASP A 15 6.42 -2.45 -6.01
CA ASP A 15 6.55 -3.31 -7.19
C ASP A 15 6.28 -4.80 -6.90
N GLU A 16 6.87 -5.34 -5.84
CA GLU A 16 6.82 -6.75 -5.50
C GLU A 16 5.54 -7.09 -4.71
N VAL A 17 5.22 -6.31 -3.69
CA VAL A 17 4.10 -6.64 -2.80
C VAL A 17 2.78 -6.16 -3.39
N ILE A 18 2.72 -4.89 -3.81
CA ILE A 18 1.47 -4.32 -4.31
C ILE A 18 1.24 -4.69 -5.78
N ASN A 19 2.15 -4.37 -6.69
CA ASN A 19 1.88 -4.49 -8.12
C ASN A 19 1.88 -5.95 -8.61
N GLN A 20 2.71 -6.82 -8.02
CA GLN A 20 2.71 -8.25 -8.33
C GLN A 20 1.82 -9.07 -7.40
N GLY A 21 1.31 -8.49 -6.31
CA GLY A 21 0.49 -9.19 -5.32
C GLY A 21 1.24 -10.26 -4.52
N ASN A 22 2.57 -10.14 -4.40
CA ASN A 22 3.39 -11.13 -3.70
C ASN A 22 3.48 -10.82 -2.21
N LEU A 23 2.73 -11.56 -1.39
CA LEU A 23 2.73 -11.43 0.06
C LEU A 23 3.69 -12.40 0.77
N ASP A 24 4.31 -13.34 0.04
CA ASP A 24 5.05 -14.47 0.63
C ASP A 24 6.26 -14.05 1.47
N ASN A 25 6.80 -12.85 1.25
CA ASN A 25 7.95 -12.29 1.96
C ASN A 25 7.70 -10.87 2.50
N ILE A 26 6.46 -10.55 2.87
CA ILE A 26 6.11 -9.20 3.36
C ILE A 26 6.93 -8.77 4.60
N GLU A 27 7.40 -9.75 5.38
CA GLU A 27 8.27 -9.55 6.56
C GLU A 27 9.63 -8.94 6.22
N GLU A 28 10.08 -9.04 4.96
CA GLU A 28 11.31 -8.37 4.49
C GLU A 28 11.13 -6.85 4.37
N PHE A 29 9.89 -6.39 4.22
CA PHE A 29 9.54 -4.99 3.98
C PHE A 29 8.93 -4.32 5.22
N VAL A 30 8.19 -5.08 6.03
CA VAL A 30 7.35 -4.55 7.09
C VAL A 30 7.64 -5.28 8.40
N ASN A 31 7.89 -4.51 9.45
CA ASN A 31 8.09 -5.07 10.78
C ASN A 31 6.77 -5.60 11.35
N ALA A 32 6.85 -6.68 12.13
CA ALA A 32 5.72 -7.28 12.85
C ALA A 32 4.96 -6.27 13.73
N ASP A 33 5.67 -5.26 14.24
CA ASP A 33 5.13 -4.20 15.10
C ASP A 33 4.64 -2.95 14.34
N ILE A 34 4.41 -3.04 13.02
CA ILE A 34 3.91 -1.93 12.21
C ILE A 34 2.69 -1.26 12.86
N VAL A 35 2.76 0.07 12.92
CA VAL A 35 1.67 0.93 13.34
C VAL A 35 1.09 1.57 12.08
N GLU A 36 -0.02 1.03 11.60
CA GLU A 36 -0.76 1.61 10.48
C GLU A 36 -1.49 2.87 10.97
N ASN A 37 -1.19 4.00 10.33
CA ASN A 37 -1.77 5.31 10.66
C ASN A 37 -2.82 5.75 9.63
N ASN A 38 -3.27 4.86 8.75
CA ASN A 38 -4.37 5.09 7.83
C ASN A 38 -5.70 5.29 8.58
N PRO A 39 -6.32 6.49 8.53
CA PRO A 39 -7.60 6.73 9.19
C PRO A 39 -8.76 5.89 8.65
N ALA A 40 -8.60 5.26 7.50
CA ALA A 40 -9.58 4.36 6.90
C ALA A 40 -9.40 2.89 7.33
N ALA A 41 -8.28 2.55 7.98
CA ALA A 41 -7.94 1.21 8.45
C ALA A 41 -8.30 0.96 9.94
N LYS A 42 -9.23 1.73 10.52
CA LYS A 42 -9.49 1.74 11.98
C LYS A 42 -9.97 0.43 12.57
N ASP A 43 -10.58 -0.43 11.78
CA ASP A 43 -11.16 -1.71 12.22
C ASP A 43 -10.25 -2.91 11.91
N ILE A 44 -9.02 -2.65 11.44
CA ILE A 44 -8.05 -3.68 11.07
C ILE A 44 -7.25 -4.10 12.31
N ALA A 45 -6.85 -5.37 12.37
CA ALA A 45 -6.00 -5.87 13.46
C ALA A 45 -4.69 -5.06 13.57
N PRO A 46 -4.08 -4.94 14.77
CA PRO A 46 -2.79 -4.29 14.89
C PRO A 46 -1.65 -5.13 14.28
N GLY A 47 -0.55 -4.48 13.91
CA GLY A 47 0.66 -5.15 13.44
C GLY A 47 0.53 -5.75 12.05
N LEU A 48 1.48 -6.62 11.71
CA LEU A 48 1.63 -7.15 10.35
C LEU A 48 0.40 -7.93 9.86
N GLU A 49 -0.28 -8.67 10.74
CA GLU A 49 -1.47 -9.44 10.36
C GLU A 49 -2.55 -8.52 9.78
N GLY A 50 -2.83 -7.41 10.45
CA GLY A 50 -3.81 -6.45 9.97
C GLY A 50 -3.37 -5.77 8.68
N PHE A 51 -2.10 -5.38 8.60
CA PHE A 51 -1.57 -4.79 7.37
C PHE A 51 -1.75 -5.73 6.16
N VAL A 52 -1.48 -7.04 6.32
CA VAL A 52 -1.72 -8.05 5.27
C VAL A 52 -3.21 -8.15 4.91
N GLN A 53 -4.10 -8.09 5.89
CA GLN A 53 -5.54 -8.08 5.65
C GLN A 53 -5.96 -6.85 4.83
N GLU A 54 -5.40 -5.67 5.12
CA GLU A 54 -5.65 -4.44 4.36
C GLU A 54 -5.22 -4.58 2.90
N LEU A 55 -3.99 -5.05 2.66
CA LEU A 55 -3.49 -5.24 1.30
C LEU A 55 -4.34 -6.25 0.51
N SER A 56 -4.79 -7.31 1.17
CA SER A 56 -5.66 -8.33 0.59
C SER A 56 -7.05 -7.77 0.28
N TYR A 57 -7.58 -6.91 1.15
CA TYR A 57 -8.85 -6.23 0.95
C TYR A 57 -8.80 -5.25 -0.23
N VAL A 58 -7.74 -4.45 -0.34
CA VAL A 58 -7.54 -3.57 -1.50
C VAL A 58 -7.46 -4.39 -2.80
N ARG A 59 -6.75 -5.52 -2.78
CA ARG A 59 -6.64 -6.43 -3.94
C ARG A 59 -7.98 -7.02 -4.36
N SER A 60 -8.82 -7.41 -3.40
CA SER A 60 -10.11 -8.02 -3.71
C SER A 60 -11.06 -7.01 -4.34
N ALA A 61 -11.02 -5.75 -3.91
CA ALA A 61 -11.74 -4.64 -4.50
C ALA A 61 -11.20 -4.23 -5.88
N PHE A 62 -9.88 -4.29 -6.06
CA PHE A 62 -9.17 -3.87 -7.27
C PHE A 62 -8.15 -4.94 -7.70
N PRO A 63 -8.58 -6.02 -8.38
CA PRO A 63 -7.69 -7.13 -8.75
C PRO A 63 -6.51 -6.71 -9.64
N ASP A 64 -6.69 -5.65 -10.41
CA ASP A 64 -5.71 -5.02 -11.30
C ASP A 64 -5.07 -3.77 -10.70
N VAL A 65 -5.09 -3.61 -9.36
CA VAL A 65 -4.50 -2.41 -8.74
C VAL A 65 -3.01 -2.29 -9.05
N HIS A 66 -2.64 -1.08 -9.44
CA HIS A 66 -1.29 -0.68 -9.73
C HIS A 66 -0.98 0.65 -9.02
N MET A 67 0.14 0.68 -8.30
CA MET A 67 0.65 1.83 -7.60
C MET A 67 1.99 2.26 -8.18
N GLU A 68 2.11 3.54 -8.54
CA GLU A 68 3.32 4.14 -9.10
C GLU A 68 3.77 5.31 -8.22
N ILE A 69 5.03 5.29 -7.76
CA ILE A 69 5.62 6.42 -7.03
C ILE A 69 5.89 7.56 -8.01
N LYS A 70 5.18 8.68 -7.83
CA LYS A 70 5.33 9.92 -8.61
C LYS A 70 6.39 10.85 -8.02
N ASP A 71 6.51 10.85 -6.70
CA ASP A 71 7.56 11.59 -6.00
C ASP A 71 7.89 10.92 -4.67
N ILE A 72 9.13 11.07 -4.22
CA ILE A 72 9.61 10.54 -2.95
C ILE A 72 10.66 11.45 -2.32
N ILE A 73 10.39 11.84 -1.08
CA ILE A 73 11.30 12.63 -0.24
C ILE A 73 11.64 11.83 1.00
N GLY A 74 12.77 12.13 1.63
CA GLY A 74 13.16 11.46 2.87
C GLY A 74 14.10 12.29 3.71
N GLU A 75 14.04 12.05 5.02
CA GLU A 75 14.86 12.70 6.03
C GLU A 75 15.15 11.70 7.15
N GLY A 76 16.44 11.50 7.46
CA GLY A 76 16.86 10.50 8.43
C GLY A 76 16.39 9.09 8.02
N GLU A 77 15.55 8.48 8.85
CA GLU A 77 14.97 7.15 8.61
C GLU A 77 13.56 7.20 7.99
N LYS A 78 13.02 8.39 7.72
CA LYS A 78 11.64 8.58 7.26
C LYS A 78 11.57 8.85 5.77
N VAL A 79 10.48 8.40 5.14
CA VAL A 79 10.20 8.65 3.72
C VAL A 79 8.74 9.03 3.54
N ALA A 80 8.50 9.99 2.65
CA ALA A 80 7.17 10.40 2.23
C ALA A 80 7.07 10.28 0.73
N TYR A 81 5.92 9.87 0.23
CA TYR A 81 5.74 9.60 -1.19
C TYR A 81 4.36 10.02 -1.68
N ILE A 82 4.35 10.44 -2.95
CA ILE A 82 3.15 10.69 -3.74
C ILE A 82 2.99 9.49 -4.67
N LEU A 83 1.84 8.84 -4.61
CA LEU A 83 1.52 7.66 -5.41
C LEU A 83 0.37 7.95 -6.36
N SER A 84 0.47 7.41 -7.57
CA SER A 84 -0.68 7.20 -8.44
C SER A 84 -1.25 5.82 -8.12
N PHE A 85 -2.52 5.77 -7.76
CA PHE A 85 -3.28 4.55 -7.59
C PHE A 85 -4.20 4.38 -8.79
N THR A 86 -4.10 3.24 -9.46
CA THR A 86 -5.00 2.87 -10.55
C THR A 86 -5.56 1.48 -10.32
N GLY A 87 -6.77 1.23 -10.82
CA GLY A 87 -7.40 -0.08 -10.75
C GLY A 87 -8.86 -0.04 -11.20
N THR A 88 -9.42 -1.20 -11.48
CA THR A 88 -10.83 -1.36 -11.84
C THR A 88 -11.60 -1.86 -10.62
N HIS A 89 -12.65 -1.13 -10.23
CA HIS A 89 -13.46 -1.47 -9.06
C HIS A 89 -14.34 -2.70 -9.34
N GLN A 90 -13.89 -3.88 -8.88
CA GLN A 90 -14.48 -5.20 -9.18
C GLN A 90 -14.94 -5.99 -7.95
N GLY A 91 -14.50 -5.61 -6.75
CA GLY A 91 -15.05 -6.11 -5.49
C GLY A 91 -15.70 -4.98 -4.68
N GLU A 92 -16.37 -5.34 -3.58
CA GLU A 92 -16.88 -4.34 -2.64
C GLU A 92 -15.72 -3.57 -1.97
N PHE A 93 -15.85 -2.25 -1.89
CA PHE A 93 -14.85 -1.39 -1.28
C PHE A 93 -15.52 -0.31 -0.40
N TRP A 94 -15.27 -0.37 0.90
CA TRP A 94 -15.86 0.47 1.95
C TRP A 94 -17.37 0.64 1.84
N GLY A 95 -18.08 -0.48 1.66
CA GLY A 95 -19.53 -0.54 1.54
C GLY A 95 -20.07 -0.08 0.17
N VAL A 96 -19.20 0.17 -0.80
CA VAL A 96 -19.57 0.48 -2.18
C VAL A 96 -19.46 -0.79 -3.02
N GLU A 97 -20.58 -1.20 -3.60
CA GLU A 97 -20.64 -2.33 -4.55
C GLU A 97 -19.77 -2.08 -5.79
N PRO A 98 -19.25 -3.14 -6.45
CA PRO A 98 -18.35 -3.00 -7.58
C PRO A 98 -19.00 -2.26 -8.74
N THR A 99 -18.39 -1.13 -9.10
CA THR A 99 -18.95 -0.25 -10.15
C THR A 99 -18.50 -0.62 -11.56
N GLY A 100 -17.43 -1.40 -11.70
CA GLY A 100 -16.77 -1.67 -12.99
C GLY A 100 -16.00 -0.49 -13.59
N ASN A 101 -15.98 0.66 -12.91
CA ASN A 101 -15.24 1.84 -13.38
C ASN A 101 -13.74 1.69 -13.08
N LYS A 102 -12.94 2.30 -13.96
CA LYS A 102 -11.53 2.57 -13.67
C LYS A 102 -11.41 3.74 -12.71
N ILE A 103 -10.58 3.55 -11.70
CA ILE A 103 -10.15 4.57 -10.76
C ILE A 103 -8.72 4.97 -11.12
N ASP A 104 -8.47 6.27 -11.05
CA ASP A 104 -7.15 6.88 -11.15
C ASP A 104 -7.14 8.03 -10.14
N THR A 105 -6.31 7.92 -9.11
CA THR A 105 -6.25 8.90 -8.01
C THR A 105 -4.83 9.03 -7.47
N ILE A 106 -4.60 10.12 -6.75
CA ILE A 106 -3.34 10.38 -6.05
C ILE A 106 -3.48 10.09 -4.56
N ILE A 107 -2.52 9.37 -4.00
CA ILE A 107 -2.39 9.07 -2.58
C ILE A 107 -1.10 9.73 -2.07
N ILE A 108 -1.17 10.37 -0.90
CA ILE A 108 0.01 10.89 -0.20
C ILE A 108 0.16 10.09 1.08
N ASN A 109 1.34 9.52 1.26
CA ASN A 109 1.68 8.69 2.40
C ASN A 109 2.99 9.19 3.01
N TYR A 110 3.07 9.08 4.33
CA TYR A 110 4.21 9.50 5.13
C TYR A 110 4.46 8.46 6.20
N MET A 111 5.67 7.91 6.24
CA MET A 111 6.11 6.92 7.22
C MET A 111 7.43 7.34 7.85
#